data_AF-N1VRZ8-F1
#
_entry.id   AF-N1VRZ8-F1
#
_cell.length_a   1.000
_cell.length_b   1.000
_cell.length_c   1.000
_cell.angle_alpha   90.00
_cell.angle_beta   90.00
_cell.angle_gamma   90.00
#
_symmetry.space_group_name_H-M   'P 1'
#
loop_
_entity.id
_entity.type
_entity.pdbx_description
1 polymer ?
#
loop_
_entity_poly.entity_id
_entity_poly.type
_entity_poly.pdbx_seq_one_letter_code
_entity_poly.pdbx_strand_id
1 'polypeptide(L)'
;MEHKESKQRKKGGIKAAFEDLVVKVASYVEVMTIYIQKNLQVYIKNLVLSSVWVFTSIFLIFLGLIYISYGVYLSLQKFLAAGDPILASFATGFGFLLFAILFLSLVLRKK
;
A
#
# COMPACT_ATOMS: atom_id res chain seq x y z
N MET A 1 -65.11 36.54 13.96
CA MET A 1 -63.96 37.09 13.22
C MET A 1 -63.22 35.92 12.60
N GLU A 2 -63.37 35.72 11.29
CA GLU A 2 -62.70 34.64 10.54
C GLU A 2 -61.23 35.01 10.34
N HIS A 3 -60.32 34.34 11.07
CA HIS A 3 -58.92 34.28 10.67
C HIS A 3 -58.79 33.28 9.52
N LYS A 4 -58.86 33.81 8.29
CA LYS A 4 -58.38 33.11 7.09
C LYS A 4 -56.87 32.92 7.22
N GLU A 5 -56.45 31.82 7.85
CA GLU A 5 -55.10 31.28 7.63
C GLU A 5 -55.03 30.85 6.16
N SER A 6 -54.56 31.78 5.32
CA SER A 6 -54.04 31.42 4.02
C SER A 6 -52.78 30.58 4.25
N LYS A 7 -52.98 29.27 4.47
CA LYS A 7 -51.99 28.25 4.10
C LYS A 7 -51.72 28.46 2.62
N GLN A 8 -50.76 29.33 2.34
CA GLN A 8 -50.16 29.51 1.04
C GLN A 8 -49.41 28.20 0.76
N ARG A 9 -50.16 27.18 0.34
CA ARG A 9 -49.65 25.97 -0.32
C ARG A 9 -48.83 26.50 -1.49
N LYS A 10 -47.51 26.61 -1.30
CA LYS A 10 -46.56 26.89 -2.36
C LYS A 10 -46.75 25.78 -3.39
N LYS A 11 -47.50 26.08 -4.45
CA LYS A 11 -47.61 25.28 -5.67
C LYS A 11 -46.27 25.30 -6.40
N GLY A 12 -45.23 24.74 -5.77
CA GLY A 12 -44.08 24.24 -6.50
C GLY A 12 -44.48 22.85 -6.97
N GLY A 13 -44.82 22.69 -8.25
CA GLY A 13 -45.23 21.41 -8.81
C GLY A 13 -44.11 20.36 -8.78
N ILE A 14 -44.34 19.24 -9.49
CA ILE A 14 -43.35 18.15 -9.68
C ILE A 14 -41.95 18.70 -10.01
N LYS A 15 -41.87 19.81 -10.76
CA LYS A 15 -40.63 20.51 -11.08
C LYS A 15 -39.84 20.99 -9.85
N ALA A 16 -40.49 21.60 -8.87
CA ALA A 16 -39.81 22.08 -7.66
C ALA A 16 -39.36 20.93 -6.76
N ALA A 17 -40.14 19.84 -6.70
CA ALA A 17 -39.73 18.62 -6.01
C ALA A 17 -38.56 17.92 -6.71
N PHE A 18 -38.50 17.97 -8.04
CA PHE A 18 -37.40 17.43 -8.83
C PHE A 18 -36.11 18.25 -8.67
N GLU A 19 -36.22 19.58 -8.65
CA GLU A 19 -35.09 20.47 -8.35
C GLU A 19 -34.55 20.20 -6.93
N ASP A 20 -35.41 20.05 -5.92
CA ASP A 20 -34.99 19.70 -4.56
C ASP A 20 -34.35 18.30 -4.48
N LEU A 21 -34.84 17.33 -5.27
CA LEU A 21 -34.25 16.00 -5.37
C LEU A 21 -32.84 16.05 -5.99
N VAL A 22 -32.67 16.79 -7.08
CA VAL A 22 -31.37 16.95 -7.76
C VAL A 22 -30.35 17.61 -6.81
N VAL A 23 -30.77 18.63 -6.07
CA VAL A 23 -29.92 19.30 -5.07
C VAL A 23 -29.49 18.33 -3.97
N LYS A 24 -30.40 17.49 -3.46
CA LYS A 24 -30.06 16.46 -2.47
C LYS A 24 -29.12 15.39 -3.04
N VAL A 25 -29.34 14.94 -4.27
CA VAL A 25 -28.45 13.95 -4.91
C VAL A 25 -27.06 14.54 -5.08
N ALA A 26 -26.96 15.79 -5.53
CA ALA A 26 -25.67 16.47 -5.66
C ALA A 26 -24.93 16.56 -4.31
N SER A 27 -25.63 16.91 -3.22
CA SER A 27 -25.01 16.98 -1.90
C SER A 27 -24.59 15.61 -1.35
N TYR A 28 -25.37 14.56 -1.60
CA TYR A 28 -24.98 13.18 -1.28
C TYR A 28 -23.74 12.74 -2.05
N VAL A 29 -23.68 13.06 -3.35
CA VAL A 29 -22.51 12.75 -4.19
C VAL A 29 -21.27 13.48 -3.70
N GLU A 30 -21.37 14.75 -3.32
CA GLU A 30 -20.26 15.50 -2.74
C GLU A 30 -19.70 14.83 -1.48
N VAL A 31 -20.57 14.50 -0.53
CA VAL A 31 -20.16 13.82 0.72
C VAL A 31 -19.54 12.46 0.40
N MET A 32 -20.14 11.68 -0.50
CA MET A 32 -19.62 10.37 -0.88
C MET A 32 -18.25 10.48 -1.57
N THR A 33 -18.03 11.51 -2.38
CA THR A 33 -16.75 11.77 -3.05
C THR A 33 -15.67 12.11 -2.03
N ILE A 34 -15.98 12.93 -1.01
CA ILE A 34 -15.06 13.24 0.09
C ILE A 34 -14.67 11.96 0.87
N TYR A 35 -15.64 11.09 1.15
CA TYR A 35 -15.37 9.81 1.80
C TYR A 35 -14.48 8.89 0.96
N ILE A 36 -14.75 8.77 -0.34
CA ILE A 36 -13.94 7.97 -1.26
C ILE A 36 -12.52 8.52 -1.31
N GLN A 37 -12.36 9.84 -1.47
CA GLN A 37 -11.05 10.48 -1.54
C GLN A 37 -10.21 10.22 -0.28
N LYS A 38 -10.82 10.34 0.91
CA LYS A 38 -10.15 10.06 2.19
C LYS A 38 -9.65 8.61 2.28
N ASN A 39 -10.49 7.65 1.92
CA ASN A 39 -10.14 6.23 1.98
C ASN A 39 -9.11 5.85 0.91
N LEU A 40 -9.25 6.40 -0.30
CA LEU A 40 -8.35 6.14 -1.42
C LEU A 40 -6.94 6.66 -1.14
N GLN A 41 -6.79 7.84 -0.52
CA GLN A 41 -5.49 8.38 -0.14
C GLN A 41 -4.75 7.49 0.87
N VAL A 42 -5.47 6.98 1.88
CA VAL A 42 -4.90 6.05 2.87
C VAL A 42 -4.53 4.72 2.21
N TYR A 43 -5.40 4.20 1.35
CA TYR A 43 -5.15 2.97 0.61
C TYR A 43 -3.89 3.08 -0.27
N ILE A 44 -3.77 4.14 -1.08
CA ILE A 44 -2.61 4.37 -1.94
C ILE A 44 -1.34 4.52 -1.09
N LYS A 45 -1.38 5.27 0.01
CA LYS A 45 -0.22 5.42 0.91
C LYS A 45 0.25 4.08 1.48
N ASN A 46 -0.68 3.25 1.95
CA ASN A 46 -0.37 1.93 2.48
C ASN A 46 0.13 0.97 1.40
N LEU A 47 -0.44 1.05 0.20
CA LEU A 47 -0.02 0.26 -0.95
C LEU A 47 1.39 0.62 -1.39
N VAL A 48 1.71 1.91 -1.51
CA VAL A 48 3.07 2.39 -1.84
C VAL A 48 4.08 1.94 -0.78
N LEU A 49 3.77 2.16 0.51
CA LEU A 49 4.65 1.73 1.58
C LEU A 49 4.88 0.21 1.53
N SER A 50 3.80 -0.59 1.48
CA SER A 50 3.91 -2.05 1.40
C SER A 50 4.71 -2.49 0.17
N SER A 51 4.52 -1.86 -0.99
CA SER A 51 5.23 -2.19 -2.22
C SER A 51 6.73 -1.89 -2.12
N VAL A 52 7.13 -0.77 -1.53
CA VAL A 52 8.54 -0.44 -1.28
C VAL A 52 9.17 -1.52 -0.40
N TRP A 53 8.53 -1.91 0.70
CA TRP A 53 9.06 -2.94 1.59
C TRP A 53 9.19 -4.31 0.93
N VAL A 54 8.21 -4.70 0.12
CA VAL A 54 8.27 -5.95 -0.65
C VAL A 54 9.43 -5.90 -1.65
N PHE A 55 9.56 -4.80 -2.39
CA PHE A 55 10.64 -4.62 -3.36
C PHE A 55 12.03 -4.63 -2.68
N THR A 56 12.19 -3.93 -1.56
CA THR A 56 13.43 -3.95 -0.76
C THR A 56 13.76 -5.37 -0.28
N SER A 57 12.76 -6.13 0.16
CA SER A 57 12.96 -7.52 0.62
C SER A 57 13.43 -8.42 -0.53
N ILE A 58 12.81 -8.30 -1.71
CA ILE A 58 13.23 -9.03 -2.92
C ILE A 58 14.68 -8.64 -3.29
N PHE A 59 15.01 -7.35 -3.23
CA PHE A 59 16.36 -6.88 -3.53
C PHE A 59 17.41 -7.43 -2.55
N LEU A 60 17.10 -7.50 -1.25
CA LEU A 60 17.96 -8.11 -0.23
C LEU A 60 18.16 -9.62 -0.47
N ILE A 61 17.09 -10.33 -0.84
CA ILE A 61 17.18 -11.75 -1.23
C ILE A 61 18.13 -11.90 -2.43
N PHE A 62 17.97 -11.06 -3.45
CA PHE A 62 18.80 -11.09 -4.64
C PHE A 62 20.28 -10.84 -4.32
N LEU A 63 20.58 -9.83 -3.48
CA LEU A 63 21.93 -9.59 -2.98
C LEU A 63 22.47 -10.79 -2.20
N GLY A 64 21.68 -11.37 -1.29
CA GLY A 64 22.08 -12.57 -0.54
C GLY A 64 22.44 -13.73 -1.47
N LEU A 65 21.63 -13.97 -2.51
CA LEU A 65 21.89 -15.01 -3.51
C LEU A 65 23.17 -14.73 -4.32
N ILE A 66 23.43 -13.47 -4.69
CA ILE A 66 24.68 -13.10 -5.37
C ILE A 66 25.89 -13.40 -4.49
N TYR A 67 25.87 -12.99 -3.21
CA TYR A 67 26.98 -13.23 -2.29
C TYR A 67 27.19 -14.72 -1.99
N ILE A 68 26.11 -15.50 -1.90
CA ILE A 68 26.19 -16.97 -1.74
C ILE A 68 26.77 -17.59 -3.01
N SER A 69 26.29 -17.20 -4.19
CA SER A 69 26.83 -17.67 -5.47
C SER A 69 28.32 -17.37 -5.61
N TYR A 70 28.75 -16.16 -5.23
CA TYR A 70 30.16 -15.78 -5.21
C TYR A 70 30.97 -16.58 -4.17
N GLY A 71 30.41 -16.86 -2.99
CA GLY A 71 31.03 -17.72 -1.98
C GLY A 71 31.20 -19.17 -2.47
N VAL A 72 30.22 -19.71 -3.18
CA VAL A 72 30.30 -21.03 -3.83
C VAL A 72 31.39 -21.04 -4.91
N TYR A 73 31.45 -19.99 -5.74
CA TYR A 73 32.53 -19.83 -6.74
C TYR A 73 33.92 -19.79 -6.10
N LEU A 74 34.10 -18.98 -5.05
CA LEU A 74 35.36 -18.91 -4.29
C LEU A 74 35.71 -20.25 -3.62
N SER A 75 34.71 -21.02 -3.20
CA SER A 75 34.93 -22.36 -2.60
C SER A 75 35.39 -23.38 -3.62
N LEU A 76 34.80 -23.37 -4.82
CA LEU A 76 35.25 -24.17 -5.95
C LEU A 76 36.67 -23.76 -6.36
N GLN A 77 36.98 -22.45 -6.39
CA GLN A 77 38.34 -21.98 -6.61
C GLN A 77 39.31 -22.41 -5.51
N LYS A 78 38.94 -22.42 -4.22
CA LYS A 78 39.84 -22.90 -3.15
C LYS A 78 40.14 -24.39 -3.28
N PHE A 79 39.16 -25.19 -3.70
CA PHE A 79 39.36 -26.62 -3.99
C PHE A 79 40.32 -26.85 -5.17
N LEU A 80 40.43 -25.88 -6.09
CA LEU A 80 41.28 -25.94 -7.29
C LEU A 80 42.59 -25.13 -7.19
N ALA A 81 42.69 -24.13 -6.31
CA ALA A 81 43.75 -23.10 -6.33
C ALA A 81 44.11 -22.46 -4.96
N ALA A 82 43.63 -22.98 -3.82
CA ALA A 82 44.09 -22.64 -2.45
C ALA A 82 44.04 -21.14 -2.02
N GLY A 83 43.03 -20.37 -2.45
CA GLY A 83 42.81 -18.97 -1.99
C GLY A 83 41.72 -18.83 -0.89
N ASP A 84 41.92 -17.94 0.10
CA ASP A 84 41.01 -17.75 1.24
C ASP A 84 40.28 -16.37 1.26
N PRO A 85 39.02 -16.30 0.77
CA PRO A 85 38.04 -15.26 1.14
C PRO A 85 36.61 -15.80 1.41
N ILE A 86 36.46 -17.12 1.56
CA ILE A 86 35.17 -17.85 1.54
C ILE A 86 34.24 -17.48 2.69
N LEU A 87 34.78 -17.43 3.91
CA LEU A 87 33.97 -17.25 5.12
C LEU A 87 33.26 -15.89 5.13
N ALA A 88 33.91 -14.84 4.62
CA ALA A 88 33.32 -13.51 4.52
C ALA A 88 32.16 -13.46 3.53
N SER A 89 32.27 -14.15 2.38
CA SER A 89 31.20 -14.18 1.37
C SER A 89 29.96 -14.93 1.87
N PHE A 90 30.15 -16.09 2.53
CA PHE A 90 29.04 -16.84 3.10
C PHE A 90 28.40 -16.15 4.30
N ALA A 91 29.19 -15.56 5.21
CA ALA A 91 28.65 -14.80 6.34
C ALA A 91 27.81 -13.60 5.87
N THR A 92 28.27 -12.91 4.83
CA THR A 92 27.53 -11.78 4.23
C THR A 92 26.24 -12.24 3.56
N GLY A 93 26.27 -13.33 2.79
CA GLY A 93 25.10 -13.91 2.14
C GLY A 93 24.03 -14.42 3.12
N PHE A 94 24.45 -15.14 4.16
CA PHE A 94 23.54 -15.58 5.24
C PHE A 94 23.00 -14.40 6.05
N GLY A 95 23.81 -13.36 6.29
CA GLY A 95 23.38 -12.13 6.95
C GLY A 95 22.26 -11.42 6.19
N PHE A 96 22.38 -11.29 4.86
CA PHE A 96 21.32 -10.71 4.02
C PHE A 96 20.05 -11.55 4.01
N LEU A 97 20.14 -12.88 3.97
CA LEU A 97 18.97 -13.76 4.04
C LEU A 97 18.26 -13.66 5.40
N LEU A 98 19.00 -13.66 6.50
CA LEU A 98 18.42 -13.47 7.85
C LEU A 98 17.71 -12.12 7.97
N PHE A 99 18.34 -11.04 7.48
CA PHE A 99 17.73 -9.72 7.45
C PHE A 99 16.46 -9.69 6.61
N ALA A 100 16.47 -10.32 5.43
CA ALA A 100 15.29 -10.41 4.57
C ALA A 100 14.12 -11.13 5.24
N ILE A 101 14.38 -12.23 5.96
CA ILE A 101 13.35 -12.98 6.71
C ILE A 101 12.77 -12.13 7.85
N LEU A 102 13.62 -11.44 8.62
CA LEU A 102 13.16 -10.56 9.70
C LEU A 102 12.35 -9.38 9.17
N PHE A 103 12.77 -8.79 8.04
CA PHE A 103 12.05 -7.71 7.36
C PHE A 103 10.69 -8.18 6.84
N LEU A 104 10.65 -9.30 6.12
CA LEU A 104 9.39 -9.89 5.63
C LEU A 104 8.45 -10.21 6.79
N SER A 105 8.97 -10.74 7.91
CA SER A 105 8.18 -11.00 9.10
C SER A 105 7.55 -9.74 9.68
N LEU A 106 8.30 -8.63 9.79
CA LEU A 106 7.80 -7.34 10.28
C LEU A 106 6.75 -6.72 9.35
N VAL A 107 6.99 -6.79 8.04
CA VAL A 107 6.10 -6.21 7.02
C VAL A 107 4.80 -7.00 6.93
N LEU A 108 4.86 -8.33 7.04
CA LEU A 108 3.68 -9.20 6.99
C LEU A 108 2.87 -9.23 8.30
N ARG A 109 3.50 -9.05 9.47
CA ARG A 109 2.80 -8.99 10.78
C ARG A 109 1.91 -7.76 10.95
N LYS A 110 2.10 -6.71 10.15
CA LYS A 110 1.34 -5.45 10.24
C LYS A 110 0.21 -5.33 9.22
N LYS A 111 0.03 -6.31 8.33
CA LYS A 111 -1.20 -6.48 7.54
C LYS A 111 -2.20 -7.28 8.35
#